data_AF-A0AAU6WPM3-F1
#
_entry.id   AF-A0AAU6WPM3-F1
#
_cell.length_a   1.000
_cell.length_b   1.000
_cell.length_c   1.000
_cell.angle_alpha   90.00
_cell.angle_beta   90.00
_cell.angle_gamma   90.00
#
_symmetry.space_group_name_H-M   'P 1'
#
loop_
_entity.id
_entity.type
_entity.pdbx_description
1 polymer ?
#
loop_
_entity_poly.entity_id
_entity_poly.type
_entity_poly.pdbx_seq_one_letter_code
_entity_poly.pdbx_strand_id
1 'polypeptide(L)'
;MKFTQEQQDIINSSGNIKINAVAGSGKTTTVIEYAATRPAGSRILYLVFNKAVRIEAAKKFADKGLQQVKVETAHSLAFRHIVFKHNYKVRAQGYKTHEIAALLNLQGNGEKHAEYIVANHINKCIAYFCNSDQRKVQDLNYLDTVTDPKARAFVSTFYDYIIAQTRLLLSKMDKGEIEVTHDFYLKKFQLLNPELGYDYILFDEGQDASPAMLDLFFKQKAVKVIVGDTHQQIYSWRYAVNSLEKADFTTHHLSTSFRFGQDIAGLASEILELKSHLDENFKTSVSITGAGDSKEIKTRATLARTNLGLLLKAIEYVTENKRSRQIYFEGNISSYTYADDGASLYDVLNLYSNKRHLIKDELIRSMKDLAELEDYIEKTEDVQLSLMVEIIKEYENEVPEIINTIKKRHVGNNNKEEADMIFSTVHRCKGMEYDSVELVNDFISEKRLDKLKEDRQNFELSIPKLNEEINLLYVAVTRAKTDLFIPETLLPDTFNSESPHIHVVKVKNEDEELPKKNTFAGAEKNRNKKEKTYSVEQIRTTHEGAYKPWTQDEDDELAGMFSEGCPIKEIADHLGRTRGAIVARIKKLELENFY
;
A
#
# COMPACT_ATOMS: atom_id res chain seq x y z
N MET A 1 27.74 21.57 -7.76
CA MET A 1 27.90 20.77 -6.53
C MET A 1 29.33 20.24 -6.45
N LYS A 2 29.79 19.83 -5.27
CA LYS A 2 31.00 19.04 -5.08
C LYS A 2 30.56 17.60 -4.77
N PHE A 3 31.03 16.63 -5.55
CA PHE A 3 30.66 15.22 -5.36
C PHE A 3 31.39 14.61 -4.15
N THR A 4 30.75 13.66 -3.46
CA THR A 4 31.42 12.85 -2.43
C THR A 4 32.52 11.98 -3.04
N GLN A 5 33.39 11.38 -2.22
CA GLN A 5 34.37 10.42 -2.73
C GLN A 5 33.67 9.22 -3.38
N GLU A 6 32.67 8.65 -2.71
CA GLU A 6 31.82 7.56 -3.23
C GLU A 6 31.25 7.87 -4.63
N GLN A 7 30.70 9.08 -4.81
CA GLN A 7 30.15 9.52 -6.09
C GLN A 7 31.25 9.62 -7.16
N GLN A 8 32.44 10.12 -6.82
CA GLN A 8 33.58 10.19 -7.74
C GLN A 8 34.10 8.80 -8.11
N ASP A 9 34.19 7.88 -7.15
CA ASP A 9 34.63 6.50 -7.37
C ASP A 9 33.67 5.76 -8.30
N ILE A 10 32.36 5.97 -8.13
CA ILE A 10 31.33 5.47 -9.04
C ILE A 10 31.48 6.10 -10.44
N ILE A 11 31.56 7.44 -10.54
CA ILE A 11 31.67 8.15 -11.84
C ILE A 11 32.92 7.73 -12.62
N ASN A 12 34.01 7.41 -11.93
CA ASN A 12 35.28 6.96 -12.53
C ASN A 12 35.35 5.44 -12.78
N SER A 13 34.39 4.67 -12.26
CA SER A 13 34.38 3.20 -12.38
C SER A 13 34.20 2.70 -13.83
N SER A 14 34.50 1.42 -14.04
CA SER A 14 34.35 0.71 -15.32
C SER A 14 33.94 -0.75 -15.10
N GLY A 15 33.50 -1.44 -16.16
CA GLY A 15 32.90 -2.77 -16.04
C GLY A 15 31.45 -2.73 -15.50
N ASN A 16 30.90 -3.90 -15.18
CA ASN A 16 29.57 -3.98 -14.59
C ASN A 16 29.65 -3.62 -13.10
N ILE A 17 28.76 -2.73 -12.63
CA ILE A 17 28.76 -2.26 -11.23
C ILE A 17 27.36 -2.31 -10.63
N LYS A 18 27.32 -2.51 -9.32
CA LYS A 18 26.16 -2.36 -8.45
C LYS A 18 26.37 -1.17 -7.53
N ILE A 19 25.36 -0.33 -7.35
CA ILE A 19 25.40 0.82 -6.45
C ILE A 19 24.26 0.65 -5.43
N ASN A 20 24.60 0.31 -4.19
CA ASN A 20 23.62 0.30 -3.09
C ASN A 20 23.66 1.63 -2.34
N ALA A 21 22.54 2.34 -2.28
CA ALA A 21 22.51 3.75 -1.97
C ALA A 21 21.36 4.09 -1.02
N VAL A 22 21.61 4.91 0.00
CA VAL A 22 20.57 5.31 0.96
C VAL A 22 19.56 6.28 0.36
N ALA A 23 18.42 6.46 1.03
CA ALA A 23 17.44 7.50 0.67
C ALA A 23 18.08 8.89 0.61
N GLY A 24 17.72 9.70 -0.40
CA GLY A 24 18.21 11.07 -0.56
C GLY A 24 19.65 11.22 -1.09
N SER A 25 20.36 10.13 -1.38
CA SER A 25 21.80 10.14 -1.73
C SER A 25 22.18 10.61 -3.15
N GLY A 26 21.19 11.02 -3.95
CA GLY A 26 21.43 11.53 -5.31
C GLY A 26 21.72 10.46 -6.36
N LYS A 27 21.33 9.19 -6.16
CA LYS A 27 21.43 8.04 -7.10
C LYS A 27 21.41 8.46 -8.59
N THR A 28 20.31 9.06 -9.03
CA THR A 28 20.08 9.51 -10.41
C THR A 28 21.10 10.56 -10.87
N THR A 29 21.48 11.50 -10.01
CA THR A 29 22.55 12.48 -10.29
C THR A 29 23.89 11.79 -10.52
N THR A 30 24.28 10.84 -9.66
CA THR A 30 25.52 10.06 -9.81
C THR A 30 25.53 9.28 -11.14
N VAL A 31 24.41 8.66 -11.52
CA VAL A 31 24.29 7.91 -12.79
C VAL A 31 24.27 8.83 -14.02
N ILE A 32 23.70 10.04 -13.91
CA ILE A 32 23.77 11.06 -14.96
C ILE A 32 25.23 11.48 -15.21
N GLU A 33 26.02 11.72 -14.16
CA GLU A 33 27.43 12.10 -14.31
C GLU A 33 28.31 10.92 -14.76
N TYR A 34 28.00 9.68 -14.33
CA TYR A 34 28.63 8.47 -14.88
C TYR A 34 28.43 8.38 -16.40
N ALA A 35 27.21 8.63 -16.88
CA ALA A 35 26.90 8.65 -18.32
C ALA A 35 27.63 9.79 -19.05
N ALA A 36 27.84 10.94 -18.40
CA ALA A 36 28.56 12.08 -18.94
C ALA A 36 30.08 11.82 -19.14
N THR A 37 30.69 10.93 -18.34
CA THR A 37 32.10 10.56 -18.48
C THR A 37 32.35 9.38 -19.43
N ARG A 38 31.31 8.78 -20.04
CA ARG A 38 31.49 7.71 -21.04
C ARG A 38 31.96 8.28 -22.40
N PRO A 39 32.64 7.48 -23.25
CA PRO A 39 33.18 7.97 -24.52
C PRO A 39 32.13 8.58 -25.44
N ALA A 40 32.48 9.69 -26.11
CA ALA A 40 31.60 10.36 -27.06
C ALA A 40 31.13 9.40 -28.17
N GLY A 41 29.82 9.39 -28.44
CA GLY A 41 29.19 8.46 -29.39
C GLY A 41 28.74 7.12 -28.80
N SER A 42 29.07 6.80 -27.54
CA SER A 42 28.55 5.61 -26.86
C SER A 42 27.03 5.65 -26.75
N ARG A 43 26.34 4.57 -27.14
CA ARG A 43 24.88 4.45 -27.03
C ARG A 43 24.53 3.98 -25.63
N ILE A 44 23.85 4.83 -24.88
CA ILE A 44 23.50 4.57 -23.48
C ILE A 44 21.98 4.41 -23.37
N LEU A 45 21.52 3.33 -22.75
CA LEU A 45 20.12 3.15 -22.35
C LEU A 45 20.02 3.37 -20.83
N TYR A 46 19.21 4.34 -20.41
CA TYR A 46 18.90 4.54 -19.00
C TYR A 46 17.45 4.09 -18.76
N LEU A 47 17.31 2.99 -18.00
CA LEU A 47 16.06 2.33 -17.64
C LEU A 47 15.58 2.81 -16.26
N VAL A 48 14.28 3.11 -16.18
CA VAL A 48 13.62 3.51 -14.93
C VAL A 48 12.29 2.78 -14.73
N PHE A 49 11.85 2.69 -13.48
CA PHE A 49 10.63 1.97 -13.11
C PHE A 49 9.33 2.62 -13.66
N ASN A 50 9.18 3.95 -13.55
CA ASN A 50 7.91 4.63 -13.83
C ASN A 50 8.01 5.83 -14.80
N LYS A 51 6.85 6.24 -15.34
CA LYS A 51 6.73 7.30 -16.36
C LYS A 51 7.11 8.70 -15.87
N ALA A 52 6.90 9.03 -14.59
CA ALA A 52 7.24 10.34 -14.04
C ALA A 52 8.77 10.50 -13.97
N VAL A 53 9.46 9.54 -13.34
CA VAL A 53 10.93 9.47 -13.29
C VAL A 53 11.52 9.46 -14.71
N ARG A 54 10.87 8.77 -15.67
CA ARG A 54 11.29 8.79 -17.09
C ARG A 54 11.27 10.20 -17.70
N ILE A 55 10.25 11.01 -17.39
CA ILE A 55 10.13 12.37 -17.92
C ILE A 55 11.15 13.30 -17.24
N GLU A 56 11.29 13.20 -15.92
CA GLU A 56 12.23 13.98 -15.14
C GLU A 56 13.70 13.71 -15.54
N ALA A 57 14.09 12.43 -15.61
CA ALA A 57 15.44 12.06 -16.00
C ALA A 57 15.72 12.43 -17.47
N ALA A 58 14.79 12.20 -18.40
CA ALA A 58 14.95 12.62 -19.80
C ALA A 58 15.23 14.13 -19.92
N LYS A 59 14.56 14.96 -19.09
CA LYS A 59 14.88 16.38 -18.99
C LYS A 59 16.31 16.60 -18.44
N LYS A 60 16.68 15.99 -17.31
CA LYS A 60 18.02 16.15 -16.71
C LYS A 60 19.17 15.73 -17.64
N PHE A 61 18.98 14.70 -18.46
CA PHE A 61 19.95 14.32 -19.50
C PHE A 61 20.00 15.33 -20.65
N ALA A 62 18.85 15.83 -21.12
CA ALA A 62 18.77 16.84 -22.17
C ALA A 62 19.37 18.20 -21.75
N ASP A 63 19.10 18.65 -20.52
CA ASP A 63 19.63 19.88 -19.92
C ASP A 63 21.18 19.85 -19.80
N LYS A 64 21.78 18.65 -19.76
CA LYS A 64 23.24 18.40 -19.82
C LYS A 64 23.79 18.14 -21.23
N GLY A 65 22.96 18.18 -22.27
CA GLY A 65 23.35 17.91 -23.65
C GLY A 65 23.65 16.44 -23.97
N LEU A 66 23.27 15.50 -23.10
CA LEU A 66 23.60 14.07 -23.19
C LEU A 66 22.67 13.31 -24.16
N GLN A 67 22.62 13.77 -25.41
CA GLN A 67 21.73 13.25 -26.47
C GLN A 67 22.00 11.77 -26.84
N GLN A 68 23.15 11.22 -26.45
CA GLN A 68 23.48 9.80 -26.60
C GLN A 68 22.81 8.89 -25.55
N VAL A 69 22.17 9.46 -24.52
CA VAL A 69 21.42 8.74 -23.49
C VAL A 69 19.94 8.66 -23.87
N LYS A 70 19.47 7.45 -24.13
CA LYS A 70 18.05 7.18 -24.34
C LYS A 70 17.39 6.75 -23.04
N VAL A 71 16.39 7.50 -22.60
CA VAL A 71 15.64 7.25 -21.35
C VAL A 71 14.32 6.54 -21.64
N GLU A 72 14.14 5.34 -21.09
CA GLU A 72 12.96 4.49 -21.28
C GLU A 72 12.52 3.83 -19.96
N THR A 73 11.27 3.36 -19.90
CA THR A 73 10.88 2.33 -18.93
C THR A 73 11.01 0.96 -19.60
N ALA A 74 11.21 -0.11 -18.82
CA ALA A 74 11.17 -1.48 -19.36
C ALA A 74 9.88 -1.74 -20.17
N HIS A 75 8.75 -1.23 -19.66
CA HIS A 75 7.45 -1.28 -20.33
C HIS A 75 7.38 -0.47 -21.64
N SER A 76 7.94 0.74 -21.73
CA SER A 76 7.91 1.51 -22.99
C SER A 76 8.87 0.94 -24.04
N LEU A 77 10.00 0.38 -23.61
CA LEU A 77 10.92 -0.36 -24.47
C LEU A 77 10.24 -1.63 -25.03
N ALA A 78 9.58 -2.43 -24.20
CA ALA A 78 8.87 -3.64 -24.62
C ALA A 78 7.68 -3.32 -25.55
N PHE A 79 6.89 -2.29 -25.21
CA PHE A 79 5.76 -1.82 -26.02
C PHE A 79 6.19 -1.56 -27.47
N ARG A 80 7.32 -0.85 -27.67
CA ARG A 80 7.81 -0.50 -29.01
C ARG A 80 8.16 -1.72 -29.87
N HIS A 81 8.66 -2.80 -29.26
CA HIS A 81 9.11 -4.00 -29.98
C HIS A 81 8.02 -5.07 -30.14
N ILE A 82 7.04 -5.11 -29.24
CA ILE A 82 5.95 -6.09 -29.28
C ILE A 82 4.68 -5.49 -29.85
N VAL A 83 4.14 -4.42 -29.24
CA VAL A 83 2.80 -3.91 -29.55
C VAL A 83 2.70 -3.37 -30.97
N PHE A 84 3.59 -2.45 -31.36
CA PHE A 84 3.61 -1.92 -32.73
C PHE A 84 3.95 -2.98 -33.79
N LYS A 85 4.88 -3.91 -33.49
CA LYS A 85 5.35 -4.92 -34.45
C LYS A 85 4.28 -5.96 -34.81
N HIS A 86 3.39 -6.27 -33.87
CA HIS A 86 2.32 -7.27 -34.04
C HIS A 86 0.92 -6.63 -34.14
N ASN A 87 0.84 -5.29 -34.15
CA ASN A 87 -0.41 -4.51 -34.17
C ASN A 87 -1.42 -4.87 -33.05
N TYR A 88 -0.91 -5.14 -31.83
CA TYR A 88 -1.78 -5.45 -30.70
C TYR A 88 -2.55 -4.22 -30.19
N LYS A 89 -3.81 -4.41 -29.79
CA LYS A 89 -4.51 -3.48 -28.89
C LYS A 89 -4.07 -3.75 -27.45
N VAL A 90 -3.93 -2.69 -26.64
CA VAL A 90 -3.45 -2.79 -25.25
C VAL A 90 -4.55 -2.36 -24.28
N ARG A 91 -4.92 -3.25 -23.37
CA ARG A 91 -5.85 -2.98 -22.28
C ARG A 91 -5.08 -2.51 -21.05
N ALA A 92 -5.01 -1.19 -20.87
CA ALA A 92 -4.14 -0.56 -19.88
C ALA A 92 -4.48 -0.90 -18.42
N GLN A 93 -5.76 -1.12 -18.11
CA GLN A 93 -6.22 -1.42 -16.74
C GLN A 93 -6.24 -2.91 -16.38
N GLY A 94 -5.71 -3.78 -17.25
CA GLY A 94 -5.89 -5.23 -17.09
C GLY A 94 -7.34 -5.67 -17.34
N TYR A 95 -7.66 -6.93 -17.03
CA TYR A 95 -9.00 -7.48 -17.13
C TYR A 95 -9.62 -7.63 -15.74
N LYS A 96 -10.92 -7.36 -15.64
CA LYS A 96 -11.66 -7.59 -14.40
C LYS A 96 -11.99 -9.07 -14.19
N THR A 97 -12.22 -9.48 -12.95
CA THR A 97 -12.57 -10.86 -12.59
C THR A 97 -13.78 -11.41 -13.38
N HIS A 98 -14.86 -10.62 -13.55
CA HIS A 98 -16.02 -11.05 -14.34
C HIS A 98 -15.73 -11.14 -15.85
N GLU A 99 -14.84 -10.29 -16.39
CA GLU A 99 -14.45 -10.35 -17.80
C GLU A 99 -13.63 -11.60 -18.10
N ILE A 100 -12.73 -12.00 -17.19
CA ILE A 100 -11.95 -13.23 -17.32
C ILE A 100 -12.88 -14.44 -17.29
N ALA A 101 -13.86 -14.47 -16.38
CA ALA A 101 -14.87 -15.53 -16.31
C ALA A 101 -15.65 -15.67 -17.62
N ALA A 102 -16.10 -14.55 -18.20
CA ALA A 102 -16.81 -14.54 -19.48
C ALA A 102 -15.93 -14.93 -20.68
N LEU A 103 -14.72 -14.37 -20.81
CA LEU A 103 -13.81 -14.61 -21.93
C LEU A 103 -13.31 -16.05 -22.04
N LEU A 104 -13.30 -16.79 -20.92
CA LEU A 104 -12.91 -18.19 -20.83
C LEU A 104 -14.09 -19.14 -20.67
N ASN A 105 -15.32 -18.62 -20.53
CA ASN A 105 -16.55 -19.37 -20.22
C ASN A 105 -16.36 -20.28 -19.00
N LEU A 106 -15.79 -19.74 -17.92
CA LEU A 106 -15.47 -20.51 -16.72
C LEU A 106 -16.74 -21.08 -16.08
N GLN A 107 -16.73 -22.39 -15.83
CA GLN A 107 -17.76 -23.07 -15.05
C GLN A 107 -17.24 -23.33 -13.63
N GLY A 108 -18.05 -23.02 -12.62
CA GLY A 108 -17.83 -23.47 -11.24
C GLY A 108 -18.14 -24.96 -11.07
N ASN A 109 -17.65 -25.56 -9.99
CA ASN A 109 -17.86 -26.97 -9.63
C ASN A 109 -19.21 -27.24 -8.92
N GLY A 110 -20.10 -26.25 -8.86
CA GLY A 110 -21.32 -26.24 -8.03
C GLY A 110 -21.20 -25.41 -6.75
N GLU A 111 -19.99 -25.07 -6.32
CA GLU A 111 -19.74 -23.97 -5.37
C GLU A 111 -20.08 -22.63 -6.03
N LYS A 112 -20.77 -21.76 -5.30
CA LYS A 112 -21.17 -20.43 -5.80
C LYS A 112 -19.95 -19.55 -6.05
N HIS A 113 -20.01 -18.73 -7.11
CA HIS A 113 -18.99 -17.74 -7.44
C HIS A 113 -17.59 -18.33 -7.66
N ALA A 114 -17.45 -19.66 -7.74
CA ALA A 114 -16.18 -20.34 -7.97
C ALA A 114 -15.58 -19.95 -9.34
N GLU A 115 -16.41 -19.62 -10.31
CA GLU A 115 -16.02 -19.01 -11.59
C GLU A 115 -15.28 -17.67 -11.42
N TYR A 116 -15.68 -16.85 -10.44
CA TYR A 116 -14.99 -15.58 -10.10
C TYR A 116 -13.73 -15.82 -9.27
N ILE A 117 -13.76 -16.74 -8.30
CA ILE A 117 -12.57 -17.09 -7.49
C ILE A 117 -11.47 -17.67 -8.42
N VAL A 118 -11.83 -18.58 -9.32
CA VAL A 118 -10.90 -19.10 -10.36
C VAL A 118 -10.44 -17.98 -11.30
N ALA A 119 -11.30 -17.06 -11.74
CA ALA A 119 -10.90 -15.92 -12.57
C ALA A 119 -9.88 -15.00 -11.88
N ASN A 120 -10.06 -14.73 -10.57
CA ASN A 120 -9.11 -13.94 -9.78
C ASN A 120 -7.73 -14.64 -9.71
N HIS A 121 -7.72 -15.95 -9.42
CA HIS A 121 -6.48 -16.74 -9.43
C HIS A 121 -5.83 -16.85 -10.80
N ILE A 122 -6.60 -16.90 -11.90
CA ILE A 122 -6.05 -16.81 -13.27
C ILE A 122 -5.36 -15.45 -13.47
N ASN A 123 -5.96 -14.35 -13.02
CA ASN A 123 -5.36 -13.01 -13.12
C ASN A 123 -4.03 -12.93 -12.33
N LYS A 124 -4.03 -13.42 -11.08
CA LYS A 124 -2.84 -13.50 -10.22
C LYS A 124 -1.77 -14.45 -10.80
N CYS A 125 -2.15 -15.57 -11.39
CA CYS A 125 -1.22 -16.51 -12.02
C CYS A 125 -0.59 -15.92 -13.30
N ILE A 126 -1.35 -15.17 -14.09
CA ILE A 126 -0.84 -14.40 -15.24
C ILE A 126 0.15 -13.33 -14.78
N ALA A 127 -0.18 -12.55 -13.74
CA ALA A 127 0.71 -11.53 -13.20
C ALA A 127 2.05 -12.14 -12.71
N TYR A 128 1.98 -13.27 -12.01
CA TYR A 128 3.16 -14.03 -11.54
C TYR A 128 4.01 -14.55 -12.72
N PHE A 129 3.39 -15.19 -13.71
CA PHE A 129 4.11 -15.68 -14.90
C PHE A 129 4.74 -14.53 -15.72
N CYS A 130 4.04 -13.42 -15.87
CA CYS A 130 4.54 -12.30 -16.67
C CYS A 130 5.70 -11.54 -16.01
N ASN A 131 5.82 -11.59 -14.69
CA ASN A 131 6.91 -10.98 -13.94
C ASN A 131 8.06 -11.94 -13.58
N SER A 132 7.87 -13.26 -13.68
CA SER A 132 8.94 -14.23 -13.49
C SER A 132 9.90 -14.31 -14.69
N ASP A 133 11.05 -14.96 -14.51
CA ASP A 133 12.03 -15.28 -15.54
C ASP A 133 11.65 -16.55 -16.36
N GLN A 134 10.78 -17.40 -15.82
CA GLN A 134 10.45 -18.73 -16.34
C GLN A 134 9.84 -18.73 -17.75
N ARG A 135 10.12 -19.78 -18.54
CA ARG A 135 9.77 -19.81 -19.97
C ARG A 135 8.34 -20.26 -20.25
N LYS A 136 7.72 -21.05 -19.36
CA LYS A 136 6.33 -21.52 -19.45
C LYS A 136 5.62 -21.32 -18.11
N VAL A 137 4.29 -21.24 -18.16
CA VAL A 137 3.44 -21.20 -16.95
C VAL A 137 3.66 -22.45 -16.08
N GLN A 138 3.84 -23.62 -16.71
CA GLN A 138 4.05 -24.89 -15.99
C GLN A 138 5.46 -25.05 -15.40
N ASP A 139 6.39 -24.12 -15.68
CA ASP A 139 7.70 -24.10 -15.04
C ASP A 139 7.63 -23.35 -13.67
N LEU A 140 6.43 -22.92 -13.24
CA LEU A 140 6.14 -22.25 -11.97
C LEU A 140 5.20 -23.08 -11.10
N ASN A 141 5.36 -22.94 -9.78
CA ASN A 141 4.39 -23.39 -8.79
C ASN A 141 3.55 -22.20 -8.31
N TYR A 142 2.31 -22.07 -8.78
CA TYR A 142 1.44 -20.94 -8.40
C TYR A 142 1.07 -20.96 -6.91
N LEU A 143 1.06 -22.13 -6.26
CA LEU A 143 0.78 -22.25 -4.82
C LEU A 143 1.85 -21.55 -3.95
N ASP A 144 3.05 -21.26 -4.45
CA ASP A 144 4.06 -20.52 -3.68
C ASP A 144 3.71 -19.02 -3.53
N THR A 145 2.66 -18.55 -4.23
CA THR A 145 2.15 -17.18 -4.12
C THR A 145 0.88 -17.04 -3.28
N VAL A 146 0.32 -18.15 -2.76
CA VAL A 146 -0.98 -18.19 -2.07
C VAL A 146 -0.80 -18.59 -0.62
N THR A 147 -1.11 -17.68 0.31
CA THR A 147 -0.73 -17.80 1.72
C THR A 147 -1.88 -18.09 2.69
N ASP A 148 -3.10 -17.62 2.40
CA ASP A 148 -4.28 -17.97 3.19
C ASP A 148 -4.64 -19.48 3.09
N PRO A 149 -5.01 -20.16 4.19
CA PRO A 149 -5.36 -21.59 4.16
C PRO A 149 -6.59 -21.95 3.31
N LYS A 150 -7.64 -21.13 3.27
CA LYS A 150 -8.81 -21.35 2.40
C LYS A 150 -8.44 -21.14 0.94
N ALA A 151 -7.76 -20.03 0.63
CA ALA A 151 -7.25 -19.77 -0.72
C ALA A 151 -6.35 -20.91 -1.21
N ARG A 152 -5.42 -21.38 -0.37
CA ARG A 152 -4.52 -22.48 -0.68
C ARG A 152 -5.27 -23.80 -0.92
N ALA A 153 -6.30 -24.11 -0.14
CA ALA A 153 -7.13 -25.29 -0.34
C ALA A 153 -7.95 -25.23 -1.64
N PHE A 154 -8.53 -24.07 -1.94
CA PHE A 154 -9.25 -23.82 -3.19
C PHE A 154 -8.32 -23.96 -4.40
N VAL A 155 -7.19 -23.24 -4.41
CA VAL A 155 -6.20 -23.29 -5.49
C VAL A 155 -5.59 -24.69 -5.66
N SER A 156 -5.41 -25.47 -4.59
CA SER A 156 -4.97 -26.86 -4.69
C SER A 156 -6.01 -27.75 -5.37
N THR A 157 -7.30 -27.52 -5.11
CA THR A 157 -8.41 -28.26 -5.73
C THR A 157 -8.58 -27.91 -7.21
N PHE A 158 -8.36 -26.65 -7.59
CA PHE A 158 -8.53 -26.14 -8.96
C PHE A 158 -7.21 -25.99 -9.74
N TYR A 159 -6.07 -26.50 -9.24
CA TYR A 159 -4.74 -26.13 -9.72
C TYR A 159 -4.54 -26.30 -11.23
N ASP A 160 -4.76 -27.51 -11.75
CA ASP A 160 -4.59 -27.81 -13.18
C ASP A 160 -5.56 -27.01 -14.06
N TYR A 161 -6.76 -26.69 -13.55
CA TYR A 161 -7.75 -25.88 -14.25
C TYR A 161 -7.32 -24.40 -14.31
N ILE A 162 -6.83 -23.83 -13.20
CA ILE A 162 -6.27 -22.47 -13.14
C ILE A 162 -5.08 -22.36 -14.11
N ILE A 163 -4.17 -23.35 -14.13
CA ILE A 163 -3.00 -23.36 -15.02
C ILE A 163 -3.41 -23.54 -16.50
N ALA A 164 -4.39 -24.40 -16.80
CA ALA A 164 -4.90 -24.57 -18.17
C ALA A 164 -5.58 -23.30 -18.69
N GLN A 165 -6.43 -22.67 -17.88
CA GLN A 165 -7.17 -21.47 -18.23
C GLN A 165 -6.27 -20.23 -18.31
N THR A 166 -5.27 -20.12 -17.43
CA THR A 166 -4.16 -19.15 -17.53
C THR A 166 -3.47 -19.22 -18.89
N ARG A 167 -3.10 -20.44 -19.33
CA ARG A 167 -2.48 -20.66 -20.64
C ARG A 167 -3.43 -20.35 -21.80
N LEU A 168 -4.74 -20.58 -21.65
CA LEU A 168 -5.74 -20.22 -22.65
C LEU A 168 -5.86 -18.70 -22.80
N LEU A 169 -5.97 -17.94 -21.72
CA LEU A 169 -6.09 -16.47 -21.79
C LEU A 169 -4.81 -15.84 -22.37
N LEU A 170 -3.62 -16.33 -21.97
CA LEU A 170 -2.34 -15.93 -22.56
C LEU A 170 -2.30 -16.25 -24.07
N SER A 171 -2.84 -17.40 -24.52
CA SER A 171 -2.93 -17.71 -25.95
C SER A 171 -3.91 -16.80 -26.71
N LYS A 172 -5.02 -16.39 -26.07
CA LYS A 172 -5.95 -15.41 -26.65
C LYS A 172 -5.28 -14.04 -26.85
N MET A 173 -4.50 -13.58 -25.86
CA MET A 173 -3.68 -12.37 -25.99
C MET A 173 -2.63 -12.50 -27.10
N ASP A 174 -1.91 -13.63 -27.15
CA ASP A 174 -0.82 -13.84 -28.12
C ASP A 174 -1.30 -13.84 -29.58
N LYS A 175 -2.47 -14.41 -29.84
CA LYS A 175 -3.12 -14.39 -31.17
C LYS A 175 -3.80 -13.06 -31.51
N GLY A 176 -3.98 -12.17 -30.54
CA GLY A 176 -4.82 -10.97 -30.70
C GLY A 176 -6.33 -11.25 -30.77
N GLU A 177 -6.79 -12.41 -30.27
CA GLU A 177 -8.22 -12.67 -30.06
C GLU A 177 -8.81 -11.70 -29.02
N ILE A 178 -7.99 -11.28 -28.06
CA ILE A 178 -8.29 -10.27 -27.05
C ILE A 178 -7.11 -9.27 -26.92
N GLU A 179 -7.33 -8.18 -26.22
CA GLU A 179 -6.34 -7.12 -25.99
C GLU A 179 -5.22 -7.58 -25.04
N VAL A 180 -3.98 -7.14 -25.25
CA VAL A 180 -2.84 -7.51 -24.40
C VAL A 180 -2.72 -6.59 -23.17
N THR A 181 -2.24 -7.12 -22.05
CA THR A 181 -1.91 -6.32 -20.86
C THR A 181 -0.48 -5.76 -20.93
N HIS A 182 -0.13 -4.83 -20.02
CA HIS A 182 1.23 -4.30 -19.90
C HIS A 182 2.27 -5.40 -19.61
N ASP A 183 1.97 -6.23 -18.62
CA ASP A 183 2.78 -7.35 -18.19
C ASP A 183 2.91 -8.42 -19.29
N PHE A 184 1.84 -8.71 -20.05
CA PHE A 184 1.90 -9.66 -21.17
C PHE A 184 2.94 -9.26 -22.22
N TYR A 185 2.92 -8.01 -22.69
CA TYR A 185 3.86 -7.62 -23.74
C TYR A 185 5.30 -7.50 -23.20
N LEU A 186 5.48 -7.17 -21.91
CA LEU A 186 6.80 -7.22 -21.26
C LEU A 186 7.32 -8.66 -21.20
N LYS A 187 6.46 -9.61 -20.81
CA LYS A 187 6.80 -11.04 -20.81
C LYS A 187 7.15 -11.54 -22.19
N LYS A 188 6.34 -11.22 -23.21
CA LYS A 188 6.63 -11.57 -24.61
C LYS A 188 7.96 -10.95 -25.09
N PHE A 189 8.31 -9.76 -24.62
CA PHE A 189 9.61 -9.13 -24.92
C PHE A 189 10.78 -9.86 -24.25
N GLN A 190 10.66 -10.27 -22.99
CA GLN A 190 11.66 -11.11 -22.30
C GLN A 190 11.84 -12.47 -23.02
N LEU A 191 10.74 -13.14 -23.37
CA LEU A 191 10.76 -14.44 -24.04
C LEU A 191 11.35 -14.42 -25.46
N LEU A 192 11.36 -13.26 -26.14
CA LEU A 192 12.06 -13.09 -27.43
C LEU A 192 13.59 -13.00 -27.30
N ASN A 193 14.13 -12.81 -26.08
CA ASN A 193 15.56 -12.63 -25.82
C ASN A 193 16.27 -11.62 -26.77
N PRO A 194 15.81 -10.36 -26.84
CA PRO A 194 16.32 -9.38 -27.80
C PRO A 194 17.71 -8.85 -27.41
N GLU A 195 18.59 -8.69 -28.40
CA GLU A 195 19.80 -7.88 -28.25
C GLU A 195 19.46 -6.41 -28.49
N LEU A 196 19.60 -5.57 -27.45
CA LEU A 196 19.13 -4.18 -27.49
C LEU A 196 20.09 -3.22 -28.23
N GLY A 197 21.34 -3.61 -28.45
CA GLY A 197 22.30 -2.82 -29.23
C GLY A 197 22.76 -1.51 -28.56
N TYR A 198 22.88 -1.49 -27.23
CA TYR A 198 23.51 -0.40 -26.48
C TYR A 198 24.89 -0.83 -25.97
N ASP A 199 25.75 0.15 -25.73
CA ASP A 199 27.11 -0.06 -25.25
C ASP A 199 27.13 0.00 -23.69
N TYR A 200 26.25 0.80 -23.11
CA TYR A 200 25.95 0.84 -21.67
C TYR A 200 24.44 0.74 -21.42
N ILE A 201 24.04 0.01 -20.36
CA ILE A 201 22.69 0.02 -19.82
C ILE A 201 22.75 0.34 -18.33
N LEU A 202 22.03 1.39 -17.94
CA LEU A 202 21.99 1.95 -16.61
C LEU A 202 20.56 1.76 -16.07
N PHE A 203 20.37 1.06 -14.94
CA PHE A 203 19.06 0.74 -14.39
C PHE A 203 18.90 1.39 -13.01
N ASP A 204 18.00 2.37 -12.91
CA ASP A 204 17.69 3.12 -11.68
C ASP A 204 16.40 2.59 -11.01
N GLU A 205 16.33 2.73 -9.69
CA GLU A 205 15.42 2.01 -8.78
C GLU A 205 15.44 0.48 -8.98
N GLY A 206 16.64 -0.05 -9.19
CA GLY A 206 16.89 -1.46 -9.52
C GLY A 206 16.40 -2.46 -8.49
N GLN A 207 16.18 -2.09 -7.21
CA GLN A 207 15.58 -2.96 -6.20
C GLN A 207 14.14 -3.38 -6.55
N ASP A 208 13.41 -2.58 -7.33
CA ASP A 208 12.00 -2.80 -7.67
C ASP A 208 11.80 -3.61 -8.97
N ALA A 209 12.89 -4.13 -9.55
CA ALA A 209 12.82 -4.93 -10.77
C ALA A 209 12.15 -6.29 -10.51
N SER A 210 11.24 -6.70 -11.42
CA SER A 210 10.78 -8.08 -11.45
C SER A 210 11.80 -8.99 -12.15
N PRO A 211 11.84 -10.31 -11.85
CA PRO A 211 12.73 -11.26 -12.50
C PRO A 211 12.73 -11.20 -14.04
N ALA A 212 11.59 -10.92 -14.67
CA ALA A 212 11.49 -10.71 -16.11
C ALA A 212 12.33 -9.52 -16.62
N MET A 213 12.38 -8.42 -15.85
CA MET A 213 13.21 -7.24 -16.19
C MET A 213 14.70 -7.52 -15.97
N LEU A 214 15.04 -8.23 -14.89
CA LEU A 214 16.42 -8.63 -14.59
C LEU A 214 16.98 -9.61 -15.62
N ASP A 215 16.20 -10.63 -16.00
CA ASP A 215 16.58 -11.63 -17.01
C ASP A 215 16.87 -10.97 -18.37
N LEU A 216 16.03 -10.02 -18.78
CA LEU A 216 16.25 -9.19 -19.96
C LEU A 216 17.53 -8.33 -19.84
N PHE A 217 17.76 -7.70 -18.69
CA PHE A 217 18.90 -6.82 -18.41
C PHE A 217 20.24 -7.57 -18.39
N PHE A 218 20.35 -8.65 -17.61
CA PHE A 218 21.61 -9.40 -17.45
C PHE A 218 22.11 -10.02 -18.75
N LYS A 219 21.19 -10.46 -19.64
CA LYS A 219 21.54 -11.07 -20.95
C LYS A 219 22.07 -10.06 -21.97
N GLN A 220 22.04 -8.76 -21.71
CA GLN A 220 22.58 -7.77 -22.63
C GLN A 220 24.11 -7.76 -22.63
N LYS A 221 24.70 -7.68 -23.82
CA LYS A 221 26.16 -7.60 -24.03
C LYS A 221 26.78 -6.26 -23.56
N ALA A 222 25.94 -5.27 -23.27
CA ALA A 222 26.33 -3.96 -22.76
C ALA A 222 27.04 -4.02 -21.40
N VAL A 223 27.79 -2.97 -21.08
CA VAL A 223 28.21 -2.68 -19.71
C VAL A 223 26.96 -2.37 -18.87
N LYS A 224 26.81 -3.04 -17.73
CA LYS A 224 25.60 -3.00 -16.89
C LYS A 224 25.86 -2.28 -15.58
N VAL A 225 25.13 -1.18 -15.36
CA VAL A 225 25.08 -0.46 -14.09
C VAL A 225 23.69 -0.64 -13.50
N ILE A 226 23.60 -1.09 -12.25
CA ILE A 226 22.34 -1.13 -11.50
C ILE A 226 22.49 -0.31 -10.22
N VAL A 227 21.58 0.62 -9.98
CA VAL A 227 21.54 1.47 -8.78
C VAL A 227 20.20 1.33 -8.08
N GLY A 228 20.21 1.36 -6.76
CA GLY A 228 19.00 1.28 -5.96
C GLY A 228 19.28 1.41 -4.47
N ASP A 229 18.26 1.14 -3.67
CA ASP A 229 18.31 1.10 -2.21
C ASP A 229 17.70 -0.22 -1.73
N THR A 230 18.50 -1.12 -1.17
CA THR A 230 18.02 -2.42 -0.64
C THR A 230 16.94 -2.28 0.43
N HIS A 231 16.88 -1.13 1.10
CA HIS A 231 15.94 -0.85 2.18
C HIS A 231 14.68 -0.11 1.71
N GLN A 232 14.61 0.29 0.43
CA GLN A 232 13.37 0.82 -0.18
C GLN A 232 12.62 -0.20 -1.05
N GLN A 233 13.00 -1.48 -1.07
CA GLN A 233 12.22 -2.53 -1.74
C GLN A 233 10.88 -2.71 -1.01
N ILE A 234 9.79 -2.23 -1.63
CA ILE A 234 8.41 -2.22 -1.06
C ILE A 234 7.33 -2.54 -2.12
N TYR A 235 7.68 -3.34 -3.11
CA TYR A 235 6.78 -3.77 -4.20
C TYR A 235 6.83 -5.30 -4.41
N SER A 236 6.98 -6.09 -3.34
CA SER A 236 6.99 -7.56 -3.42
C SER A 236 5.71 -8.12 -4.07
N TRP A 237 4.58 -7.44 -3.88
CA TRP A 237 3.29 -7.71 -4.52
C TRP A 237 3.27 -7.51 -6.04
N ARG A 238 4.29 -6.86 -6.62
CA ARG A 238 4.59 -6.83 -8.06
C ARG A 238 5.68 -7.81 -8.46
N TYR A 239 5.96 -8.79 -7.60
CA TYR A 239 7.03 -9.78 -7.74
C TYR A 239 8.43 -9.15 -7.83
N ALA A 240 8.63 -7.96 -7.25
CA ALA A 240 9.95 -7.37 -7.10
C ALA A 240 10.77 -8.20 -6.10
N VAL A 241 11.87 -8.77 -6.59
CA VAL A 241 12.80 -9.60 -5.79
C VAL A 241 13.93 -8.75 -5.24
N ASN A 242 14.78 -9.31 -4.36
CA ASN A 242 16.02 -8.64 -3.94
C ASN A 242 17.00 -8.57 -5.12
N SER A 243 16.77 -7.54 -5.94
CA SER A 243 17.26 -7.43 -7.30
C SER A 243 18.69 -6.92 -7.38
N LEU A 244 19.11 -6.17 -6.34
CA LEU A 244 20.48 -5.74 -6.14
C LEU A 244 21.35 -6.92 -5.70
N GLU A 245 20.88 -7.80 -4.82
CA GLU A 245 21.66 -9.01 -4.46
C GLU A 245 21.85 -9.96 -5.65
N LYS A 246 20.84 -10.11 -6.53
CA LYS A 246 20.97 -10.90 -7.77
C LYS A 246 22.02 -10.38 -8.77
N ALA A 247 22.52 -9.15 -8.62
CA ALA A 247 23.58 -8.62 -9.47
C ALA A 247 24.98 -8.89 -8.87
N ASP A 248 25.63 -9.96 -9.34
CA ASP A 248 27.02 -10.30 -9.01
C ASP A 248 28.01 -9.37 -9.74
N PHE A 249 28.04 -8.11 -9.32
CA PHE A 249 28.84 -7.02 -9.87
C PHE A 249 29.64 -6.33 -8.76
N THR A 250 30.73 -5.64 -9.14
CA THR A 250 31.51 -4.79 -8.22
C THR A 250 30.59 -3.80 -7.52
N THR A 251 30.55 -3.86 -6.19
CA THR A 251 29.59 -3.08 -5.38
C THR A 251 30.24 -1.79 -4.89
N HIS A 252 29.56 -0.69 -5.16
CA HIS A 252 29.83 0.63 -4.61
C HIS A 252 28.67 1.04 -3.69
N HIS A 253 28.93 1.96 -2.78
CA HIS A 253 27.94 2.48 -1.85
C HIS A 253 27.69 3.97 -2.05
N LEU A 254 26.53 4.47 -1.64
CA LEU A 254 26.26 5.90 -1.44
C LEU A 254 25.62 6.06 -0.06
N SER A 255 26.42 6.46 0.94
CA SER A 255 26.05 6.51 2.36
C SER A 255 25.47 7.85 2.83
N THR A 256 25.74 8.92 2.07
CA THR A 256 25.32 10.29 2.43
C THR A 256 23.97 10.65 1.81
N SER A 257 22.97 10.96 2.64
CA SER A 257 21.69 11.57 2.24
C SER A 257 21.82 13.09 2.15
N PHE A 258 21.35 13.67 1.05
CA PHE A 258 21.21 15.13 0.89
C PHE A 258 19.79 15.62 1.15
N ARG A 259 18.87 14.74 1.58
CA ARG A 259 17.47 15.08 1.82
C ARG A 259 17.23 15.63 3.23
N PHE A 260 17.85 14.99 4.23
CA PHE A 260 17.55 15.19 5.65
C PHE A 260 18.83 15.27 6.49
N GLY A 261 18.72 15.89 7.66
CA GLY A 261 19.80 16.02 8.64
C GLY A 261 20.14 14.71 9.38
N GLN A 262 21.18 14.74 10.20
CA GLN A 262 21.71 13.55 10.85
C GLN A 262 20.73 12.88 11.83
N ASP A 263 19.81 13.64 12.43
CA ASP A 263 18.80 13.13 13.38
C ASP A 263 17.89 12.08 12.71
N ILE A 264 17.30 12.45 11.57
CA ILE A 264 16.45 11.56 10.75
C ILE A 264 17.29 10.40 10.19
N ALA A 265 18.56 10.63 9.86
CA ALA A 265 19.47 9.57 9.44
C ALA A 265 19.79 8.56 10.57
N GLY A 266 19.87 9.02 11.82
CA GLY A 266 20.01 8.20 13.02
C GLY A 266 18.80 7.31 13.24
N LEU A 267 17.61 7.91 13.38
CA LEU A 267 16.35 7.17 13.52
C LEU A 267 16.11 6.21 12.35
N ALA A 268 16.41 6.62 11.11
CA ALA A 268 16.31 5.74 9.95
C ALA A 268 17.30 4.56 10.00
N SER A 269 18.46 4.71 10.66
CA SER A 269 19.40 3.61 10.88
C SER A 269 18.91 2.67 11.98
N GLU A 270 18.41 3.19 13.11
CA GLU A 270 17.84 2.40 14.20
C GLU A 270 16.62 1.57 13.73
N ILE A 271 15.77 2.15 12.89
CA ILE A 271 14.65 1.44 12.24
C ILE A 271 15.14 0.29 11.34
N LEU A 272 16.34 0.38 10.74
CA LEU A 272 16.92 -0.73 9.98
C LEU A 272 17.55 -1.80 10.87
N GLU A 273 18.11 -1.44 12.02
CA GLU A 273 18.59 -2.41 13.01
C GLU A 273 17.45 -3.25 13.63
N LEU A 274 16.18 -2.85 13.51
CA LEU A 274 15.03 -3.73 13.80
C LEU A 274 15.05 -5.03 12.97
N LYS A 275 15.80 -5.10 11.86
CA LYS A 275 15.99 -6.35 11.09
C LYS A 275 16.84 -7.39 11.81
N SER A 276 17.58 -7.01 12.85
CA SER A 276 18.20 -7.96 13.80
C SER A 276 17.17 -8.85 14.52
N HIS A 277 15.90 -8.42 14.59
CA HIS A 277 14.79 -9.25 15.07
C HIS A 277 14.40 -10.36 14.08
N LEU A 278 14.81 -10.27 12.80
CA LEU A 278 14.49 -11.22 11.74
C LEU A 278 15.66 -12.18 11.43
N ASP A 279 16.89 -11.71 11.56
CA ASP A 279 18.13 -12.50 11.47
C ASP A 279 19.15 -11.97 12.49
N GLU A 280 19.58 -12.81 13.43
CA GLU A 280 20.58 -12.46 14.45
C GLU A 280 21.96 -12.10 13.85
N ASN A 281 22.20 -12.44 12.58
CA ASN A 281 23.41 -12.09 11.84
C ASN A 281 23.29 -10.79 11.06
N PHE A 282 22.09 -10.18 11.01
CA PHE A 282 21.86 -8.92 10.30
C PHE A 282 22.76 -7.82 10.84
N LYS A 283 23.35 -7.06 9.91
CA LYS A 283 24.12 -5.84 10.19
C LYS A 283 23.80 -4.84 9.08
N THR A 284 23.46 -3.60 9.41
CA THR A 284 23.20 -2.59 8.38
C THR A 284 24.47 -2.35 7.56
N SER A 285 24.42 -2.69 6.27
CA SER A 285 25.59 -2.66 5.38
C SER A 285 26.08 -1.24 5.01
N VAL A 286 25.30 -0.20 5.35
CA VAL A 286 25.60 1.21 5.05
C VAL A 286 25.20 2.10 6.22
N SER A 287 26.16 2.76 6.86
CA SER A 287 25.88 3.82 7.85
C SER A 287 25.27 5.03 7.15
N ILE A 288 24.15 5.57 7.65
CA ILE A 288 23.44 6.69 7.02
C ILE A 288 23.98 8.02 7.55
N THR A 289 24.62 8.79 6.69
CA THR A 289 25.06 10.16 7.00
C THR A 289 24.02 11.16 6.51
N GLY A 290 23.48 11.99 7.39
CA GLY A 290 22.49 13.02 7.06
C GLY A 290 23.13 14.38 6.81
N ALA A 291 23.14 14.82 5.55
CA ALA A 291 23.75 16.08 5.09
C ALA A 291 22.74 17.06 4.45
N GLY A 292 21.43 16.83 4.63
CA GLY A 292 20.40 17.81 4.27
C GLY A 292 20.27 18.93 5.32
N ASP A 293 20.10 20.17 4.85
CA ASP A 293 20.08 21.39 5.68
C ASP A 293 18.80 22.24 5.52
N SER A 294 17.72 21.64 4.97
CA SER A 294 16.43 22.29 4.73
C SER A 294 15.77 22.77 6.03
N LYS A 295 15.27 24.02 6.04
CA LYS A 295 14.61 24.65 7.20
C LYS A 295 13.26 25.31 6.88
N GLU A 296 12.77 25.17 5.65
CA GLU A 296 11.57 25.87 5.17
C GLU A 296 10.46 24.86 4.87
N ILE A 297 9.34 24.96 5.60
CA ILE A 297 8.22 24.02 5.49
C ILE A 297 7.20 24.56 4.48
N LYS A 298 7.25 24.08 3.24
CA LYS A 298 6.25 24.38 2.20
C LYS A 298 5.22 23.28 2.05
N THR A 299 5.63 22.04 2.28
CA THR A 299 4.84 20.83 2.10
C THR A 299 4.73 20.05 3.41
N ARG A 300 3.51 19.60 3.71
CA ARG A 300 3.17 18.74 4.85
C ARG A 300 2.47 17.50 4.34
N ALA A 301 2.87 16.33 4.82
CA ALA A 301 2.23 15.07 4.44
C ALA A 301 1.97 14.13 5.62
N THR A 302 0.74 13.64 5.74
CA THR A 302 0.38 12.50 6.59
C THR A 302 0.59 11.21 5.80
N LEU A 303 1.44 10.32 6.30
CA LEU A 303 1.81 9.06 5.68
C LEU A 303 1.33 7.86 6.50
N ALA A 304 0.73 6.88 5.81
CA ALA A 304 0.19 5.67 6.43
C ALA A 304 0.70 4.40 5.76
N ARG A 305 0.72 3.29 6.50
CA ARG A 305 0.94 1.94 5.99
C ARG A 305 -0.28 1.43 5.21
N THR A 306 -1.48 1.79 5.64
CA THR A 306 -2.77 1.29 5.14
C THR A 306 -3.64 2.39 4.55
N ASN A 307 -4.57 2.03 3.67
CA ASN A 307 -5.60 2.95 3.20
C ASN A 307 -6.59 3.35 4.32
N LEU A 308 -6.85 2.45 5.28
CA LEU A 308 -7.78 2.66 6.40
C LEU A 308 -7.21 3.72 7.32
N GLY A 309 -6.02 3.51 7.88
CA GLY A 309 -5.34 4.47 8.76
C GLY A 309 -5.19 5.86 8.11
N LEU A 310 -4.93 5.90 6.80
CA LEU A 310 -4.90 7.17 6.06
C LEU A 310 -6.25 7.88 6.03
N LEU A 311 -7.34 7.15 5.74
CA LEU A 311 -8.69 7.70 5.75
C LEU A 311 -9.10 8.15 7.16
N LEU A 312 -8.76 7.37 8.19
CA LEU A 312 -9.07 7.73 9.60
C LEU A 312 -8.37 9.02 10.01
N LYS A 313 -7.06 9.12 9.74
CA LYS A 313 -6.30 10.32 10.06
C LYS A 313 -6.74 11.53 9.21
N ALA A 314 -7.21 11.31 7.98
CA ALA A 314 -7.84 12.36 7.19
C ALA A 314 -9.18 12.83 7.77
N ILE A 315 -9.99 11.93 8.34
CA ILE A 315 -11.25 12.27 9.03
C ILE A 315 -10.93 13.11 10.28
N GLU A 316 -10.07 12.63 11.17
CA GLU A 316 -9.57 13.34 12.35
C GLU A 316 -9.09 14.76 11.99
N TYR A 317 -8.22 14.86 10.98
CA TYR A 317 -7.68 16.13 10.52
C TYR A 317 -8.76 17.12 10.06
N VAL A 318 -9.84 16.67 9.40
CA VAL A 318 -10.91 17.56 8.93
C VAL A 318 -12.00 17.84 9.98
N THR A 319 -12.25 16.93 10.93
CA THR A 319 -13.30 17.10 11.96
C THR A 319 -12.83 17.96 13.11
N GLU A 320 -11.62 17.72 13.65
CA GLU A 320 -11.09 18.50 14.78
C GLU A 320 -10.80 19.95 14.39
N ASN A 321 -10.33 20.17 13.15
CA ASN A 321 -9.87 21.48 12.70
C ASN A 321 -11.00 22.27 12.02
N LYS A 322 -11.70 23.10 12.82
CA LYS A 322 -12.79 24.01 12.40
C LYS A 322 -12.40 25.13 11.42
N ARG A 323 -11.15 25.18 10.93
CA ARG A 323 -10.76 26.07 9.82
C ARG A 323 -10.96 25.33 8.49
N SER A 324 -11.23 26.09 7.42
CA SER A 324 -11.28 25.56 6.06
C SER A 324 -9.88 25.14 5.59
N ARG A 325 -9.42 23.95 6.01
CA ARG A 325 -8.19 23.34 5.52
C ARG A 325 -8.45 22.57 4.23
N GLN A 326 -7.65 22.87 3.21
CA GLN A 326 -7.62 22.13 1.96
C GLN A 326 -6.71 20.91 2.10
N ILE A 327 -7.09 19.80 1.47
CA ILE A 327 -6.34 18.54 1.55
C ILE A 327 -6.14 17.95 0.15
N TYR A 328 -5.13 17.11 -0.01
CA TYR A 328 -4.87 16.42 -1.27
C TYR A 328 -4.52 14.95 -1.03
N PHE A 329 -5.00 14.02 -1.85
CA PHE A 329 -4.60 12.60 -1.77
C PHE A 329 -3.69 12.22 -2.94
N GLU A 330 -2.50 11.69 -2.66
CA GLU A 330 -1.59 11.21 -3.70
C GLU A 330 -2.23 10.06 -4.49
N GLY A 331 -2.33 10.22 -5.81
CA GLY A 331 -3.03 9.29 -6.69
C GLY A 331 -4.56 9.41 -6.67
N ASN A 332 -5.11 10.50 -6.10
CA ASN A 332 -6.54 10.84 -6.00
C ASN A 332 -7.35 9.95 -5.03
N ILE A 333 -8.30 10.55 -4.31
CA ILE A 333 -9.24 9.89 -3.39
C ILE A 333 -10.03 8.72 -4.02
N SER A 334 -10.24 8.69 -5.34
CA SER A 334 -10.82 7.52 -6.02
C SER A 334 -10.05 6.24 -5.72
N SER A 335 -8.72 6.32 -5.68
CA SER A 335 -7.79 5.20 -5.46
C SER A 335 -7.73 4.71 -4.01
N TYR A 336 -8.63 5.22 -3.16
CA TYR A 336 -8.87 4.83 -1.77
C TYR A 336 -10.34 4.48 -1.50
N THR A 337 -11.23 4.68 -2.47
CA THR A 337 -12.68 4.47 -2.35
C THR A 337 -13.26 3.50 -3.39
N TYR A 338 -12.39 2.98 -4.27
CA TYR A 338 -12.65 1.95 -5.26
C TYR A 338 -11.53 0.90 -5.22
N ALA A 339 -11.86 -0.35 -5.49
CA ALA A 339 -10.93 -1.43 -5.73
C ALA A 339 -10.52 -1.48 -7.22
N ASP A 340 -9.45 -2.21 -7.55
CA ASP A 340 -8.90 -2.33 -8.90
C ASP A 340 -9.90 -3.02 -9.85
N ASP A 341 -10.66 -4.00 -9.35
CA ASP A 341 -11.80 -4.61 -10.06
C ASP A 341 -13.01 -3.66 -10.22
N GLY A 342 -12.96 -2.47 -9.61
CA GLY A 342 -13.92 -1.37 -9.79
C GLY A 342 -15.11 -1.33 -8.82
N ALA A 343 -15.23 -2.32 -7.91
CA ALA A 343 -16.13 -2.25 -6.77
C ALA A 343 -15.84 -1.00 -5.91
N SER A 344 -16.86 -0.30 -5.45
CA SER A 344 -16.70 0.89 -4.60
C SER A 344 -17.05 0.63 -3.13
N LEU A 345 -16.55 1.48 -2.25
CA LEU A 345 -16.92 1.47 -0.83
C LEU A 345 -18.44 1.62 -0.62
N TYR A 346 -19.15 2.28 -1.55
CA TYR A 346 -20.62 2.36 -1.54
C TYR A 346 -21.30 1.05 -1.98
N ASP A 347 -20.66 0.22 -2.80
CA ASP A 347 -21.19 -1.09 -3.17
C ASP A 347 -21.18 -2.04 -1.96
N VAL A 348 -20.06 -2.07 -1.22
CA VAL A 348 -19.93 -2.82 0.03
C VAL A 348 -20.88 -2.29 1.12
N LEU A 349 -21.01 -0.96 1.26
CA LEU A 349 -22.00 -0.36 2.17
C LEU A 349 -23.44 -0.73 1.82
N ASN A 350 -23.78 -0.80 0.53
CA ASN A 350 -25.11 -1.19 0.08
C ASN A 350 -25.36 -2.70 0.24
N LEU A 351 -24.33 -3.55 0.14
CA LEU A 351 -24.42 -4.96 0.51
C LEU A 351 -24.68 -5.12 2.02
N TYR A 352 -23.90 -4.43 2.86
CA TYR A 352 -24.08 -4.41 4.31
C TYR A 352 -25.46 -3.89 4.73
N SER A 353 -25.92 -2.80 4.11
CA SER A 353 -27.26 -2.22 4.33
C SER A 353 -28.42 -3.05 3.75
N ASN A 354 -28.16 -4.18 3.09
CA ASN A 354 -29.14 -4.95 2.30
C ASN A 354 -29.87 -4.13 1.21
N LYS A 355 -29.24 -3.04 0.72
CA LYS A 355 -29.74 -2.16 -0.35
C LYS A 355 -29.27 -2.65 -1.72
N ARG A 356 -29.40 -3.95 -1.99
CA ARG A 356 -28.77 -4.64 -3.15
C ARG A 356 -29.11 -4.03 -4.53
N HIS A 357 -30.25 -3.36 -4.65
CA HIS A 357 -30.66 -2.65 -5.88
C HIS A 357 -29.83 -1.38 -6.18
N LEU A 358 -29.06 -0.86 -5.22
CA LEU A 358 -28.14 0.28 -5.39
C LEU A 358 -26.71 -0.14 -5.75
N ILE A 359 -26.38 -1.43 -5.63
CA ILE A 359 -25.06 -1.98 -5.94
C ILE A 359 -24.85 -1.92 -7.46
N LYS A 360 -23.78 -1.27 -7.90
CA LYS A 360 -23.39 -1.07 -9.30
C LYS A 360 -22.48 -2.16 -9.81
N ASP A 361 -21.50 -2.57 -9.00
CA ASP A 361 -20.56 -3.62 -9.37
C ASP A 361 -21.24 -5.00 -9.47
N GLU A 362 -20.85 -5.80 -10.46
CA GLU A 362 -21.52 -7.07 -10.77
C GLU A 362 -21.16 -8.19 -9.79
N LEU A 363 -19.91 -8.23 -9.31
CA LEU A 363 -19.44 -9.20 -8.33
C LEU A 363 -20.07 -8.91 -6.96
N ILE A 364 -20.01 -7.65 -6.50
CA ILE A 364 -20.63 -7.26 -5.22
C ILE A 364 -22.16 -7.40 -5.27
N ARG A 365 -22.80 -7.23 -6.43
CA ARG A 365 -24.26 -7.44 -6.58
C ARG A 365 -24.63 -8.92 -6.51
N SER A 366 -23.80 -9.86 -6.98
CA SER A 366 -24.15 -11.29 -6.94
C SER A 366 -24.15 -11.84 -5.51
N MET A 367 -23.24 -11.36 -4.65
CA MET A 367 -23.18 -11.70 -3.22
C MET A 367 -24.52 -11.51 -2.50
N LYS A 368 -24.92 -12.50 -1.70
CA LYS A 368 -26.13 -12.52 -0.88
C LYS A 368 -26.09 -11.49 0.26
N ASP A 369 -24.96 -11.46 0.96
CA ASP A 369 -24.70 -10.67 2.17
C ASP A 369 -23.18 -10.51 2.37
N LEU A 370 -22.77 -9.84 3.45
CA LEU A 370 -21.37 -9.58 3.77
C LEU A 370 -20.55 -10.88 3.97
N ALA A 371 -21.13 -11.92 4.54
CA ALA A 371 -20.41 -13.17 4.85
C ALA A 371 -20.03 -13.95 3.58
N GLU A 372 -20.86 -13.88 2.53
CA GLU A 372 -20.51 -14.44 1.20
C GLU A 372 -19.41 -13.62 0.50
N LEU A 373 -19.32 -12.31 0.76
CA LEU A 373 -18.20 -11.47 0.32
C LEU A 373 -16.91 -11.76 1.12
N GLU A 374 -17.01 -11.99 2.42
CA GLU A 374 -15.86 -12.34 3.28
C GLU A 374 -15.25 -13.69 2.90
N ASP A 375 -16.05 -14.72 2.65
CA ASP A 375 -15.55 -16.02 2.19
C ASP A 375 -14.92 -15.94 0.78
N TYR A 376 -15.40 -15.04 -0.09
CA TYR A 376 -14.72 -14.70 -1.35
C TYR A 376 -13.38 -14.00 -1.10
N ILE A 377 -13.32 -13.02 -0.18
CA ILE A 377 -12.09 -12.26 0.17
C ILE A 377 -11.01 -13.20 0.70
N GLU A 378 -11.38 -14.11 1.62
CA GLU A 378 -10.45 -15.10 2.19
C GLU A 378 -9.94 -16.05 1.09
N LYS A 379 -10.83 -16.60 0.26
CA LYS A 379 -10.44 -17.53 -0.82
C LYS A 379 -9.62 -16.87 -1.93
N THR A 380 -9.80 -15.56 -2.18
CA THR A 380 -9.05 -14.85 -3.22
C THR A 380 -7.84 -14.08 -2.70
N GLU A 381 -7.66 -13.88 -1.39
CA GLU A 381 -6.71 -12.92 -0.81
C GLU A 381 -6.89 -11.50 -1.41
N ASP A 382 -8.11 -10.95 -1.38
CA ASP A 382 -8.40 -9.59 -1.86
C ASP A 382 -8.26 -8.54 -0.74
N VAL A 383 -7.07 -7.93 -0.68
CA VAL A 383 -6.70 -6.92 0.32
C VAL A 383 -7.54 -5.64 0.21
N GLN A 384 -8.02 -5.27 -0.98
CA GLN A 384 -8.78 -4.04 -1.17
C GLN A 384 -10.25 -4.21 -0.77
N LEU A 385 -10.84 -5.38 -1.03
CA LEU A 385 -12.18 -5.71 -0.57
C LEU A 385 -12.20 -6.00 0.95
N SER A 386 -11.17 -6.64 1.53
CA SER A 386 -11.03 -6.77 3.00
C SER A 386 -11.08 -5.41 3.68
N LEU A 387 -10.24 -4.48 3.22
CA LEU A 387 -10.19 -3.10 3.68
C LEU A 387 -11.54 -2.39 3.59
N MET A 388 -12.30 -2.58 2.50
CA MET A 388 -13.64 -2.00 2.41
C MET A 388 -14.60 -2.60 3.44
N VAL A 389 -14.56 -3.92 3.65
CA VAL A 389 -15.37 -4.58 4.68
C VAL A 389 -15.01 -4.07 6.09
N GLU A 390 -13.73 -3.86 6.38
CA GLU A 390 -13.23 -3.25 7.62
C GLU A 390 -13.79 -1.82 7.82
N ILE A 391 -13.66 -0.95 6.81
CA ILE A 391 -14.19 0.43 6.86
C ILE A 391 -15.73 0.44 7.06
N ILE A 392 -16.46 -0.45 6.38
CA ILE A 392 -17.92 -0.51 6.50
C ILE A 392 -18.38 -1.06 7.85
N LYS A 393 -17.65 -2.01 8.47
CA LYS A 393 -17.96 -2.53 9.81
C LYS A 393 -17.78 -1.48 10.91
N GLU A 394 -16.73 -0.66 10.82
CA GLU A 394 -16.40 0.31 11.87
C GLU A 394 -17.26 1.59 11.78
N TYR A 395 -17.54 2.08 10.57
CA TYR A 395 -18.19 3.39 10.36
C TYR A 395 -19.60 3.33 9.77
N GLU A 396 -20.08 2.15 9.34
CA GLU A 396 -21.42 1.89 8.79
C GLU A 396 -22.04 3.05 7.99
N ASN A 397 -22.98 3.77 8.62
CA ASN A 397 -23.83 4.80 8.03
C ASN A 397 -23.17 6.20 8.03
N GLU A 398 -22.03 6.38 8.69
CA GLU A 398 -21.24 7.63 8.68
C GLU A 398 -20.35 7.74 7.44
N VAL A 399 -19.98 6.61 6.82
CA VAL A 399 -19.11 6.52 5.63
C VAL A 399 -19.53 7.49 4.49
N PRO A 400 -20.83 7.66 4.15
CA PRO A 400 -21.23 8.64 3.13
C PRO A 400 -20.91 10.09 3.50
N GLU A 401 -21.05 10.48 4.76
CA GLU A 401 -20.78 11.85 5.24
C GLU A 401 -19.27 12.09 5.37
N ILE A 402 -18.54 11.11 5.89
CA ILE A 402 -17.07 11.04 5.90
C ILE A 402 -16.51 11.29 4.48
N ILE A 403 -16.90 10.48 3.51
CA ILE A 403 -16.38 10.57 2.14
C ILE A 403 -16.83 11.87 1.44
N ASN A 404 -18.03 12.38 1.74
CA ASN A 404 -18.50 13.68 1.26
C ASN A 404 -17.65 14.84 1.83
N THR A 405 -17.30 14.78 3.12
CA THR A 405 -16.48 15.80 3.79
C THR A 405 -15.06 15.83 3.27
N ILE A 406 -14.43 14.67 3.06
CA ILE A 406 -13.11 14.59 2.43
C ILE A 406 -13.18 15.14 0.99
N LYS A 407 -14.18 14.71 0.19
CA LYS A 407 -14.36 15.20 -1.21
C LYS A 407 -14.57 16.71 -1.29
N LYS A 408 -15.29 17.33 -0.35
CA LYS A 408 -15.51 18.79 -0.29
C LYS A 408 -14.24 19.60 0.02
N ARG A 409 -13.24 18.99 0.66
CA ARG A 409 -11.95 19.64 1.00
C ARG A 409 -10.80 19.22 0.07
N HIS A 410 -11.01 18.21 -0.78
CA HIS A 410 -9.99 17.65 -1.67
C HIS A 410 -9.74 18.57 -2.89
N VAL A 411 -8.54 19.14 -3.00
CA VAL A 411 -8.15 19.99 -4.15
C VAL A 411 -7.90 19.17 -5.42
N GLY A 412 -8.00 19.80 -6.59
CA GLY A 412 -7.71 19.14 -7.86
C GLY A 412 -6.23 18.73 -8.00
N ASN A 413 -5.93 17.71 -8.81
CA ASN A 413 -4.56 17.21 -9.00
C ASN A 413 -3.57 18.29 -9.50
N ASN A 414 -4.05 19.32 -10.19
CA ASN A 414 -3.25 20.46 -10.67
C ASN A 414 -2.95 21.50 -9.57
N ASN A 415 -3.65 21.39 -8.43
CA ASN A 415 -3.69 22.37 -7.35
C ASN A 415 -3.07 21.79 -6.06
N LYS A 416 -2.20 20.77 -6.17
CA LYS A 416 -1.53 20.11 -5.03
C LYS A 416 -0.82 21.10 -4.09
N GLU A 417 -0.32 22.21 -4.63
CA GLU A 417 0.38 23.28 -3.90
C GLU A 417 -0.57 24.15 -3.04
N GLU A 418 -1.89 24.03 -3.21
CA GLU A 418 -2.90 24.76 -2.41
C GLU A 418 -3.29 24.01 -1.11
N ALA A 419 -2.88 22.75 -0.94
CA ALA A 419 -3.30 21.91 0.19
C ALA A 419 -2.50 22.16 1.48
N ASP A 420 -3.20 22.38 2.60
CA ASP A 420 -2.63 22.45 3.96
C ASP A 420 -1.99 21.11 4.42
N MET A 421 -2.46 19.99 3.86
CA MET A 421 -1.95 18.64 4.13
C MET A 421 -2.16 17.68 2.96
N ILE A 422 -1.13 16.90 2.67
CA ILE A 422 -1.12 15.82 1.68
C ILE A 422 -1.29 14.48 2.40
N PHE A 423 -2.23 13.65 1.95
CA PHE A 423 -2.46 12.31 2.46
C PHE A 423 -1.93 11.27 1.47
N SER A 424 -1.06 10.37 1.93
CA SER A 424 -0.56 9.27 1.09
C SER A 424 -0.30 7.99 1.88
N THR A 425 -0.57 6.85 1.25
CA THR A 425 0.14 5.62 1.65
C THR A 425 1.60 5.66 1.20
N VAL A 426 2.48 5.00 1.95
CA VAL A 426 3.92 4.94 1.63
C VAL A 426 4.21 4.41 0.23
N HIS A 427 3.44 3.41 -0.21
CA HIS A 427 3.49 2.86 -1.56
C HIS A 427 3.28 3.88 -2.69
N ARG A 428 2.51 4.96 -2.45
CA ARG A 428 2.20 6.00 -3.44
C ARG A 428 3.15 7.21 -3.37
N CYS A 429 3.67 7.57 -2.20
CA CYS A 429 4.65 8.66 -2.06
C CYS A 429 6.11 8.22 -2.22
N LYS A 430 6.38 6.94 -2.49
CA LYS A 430 7.73 6.48 -2.82
C LYS A 430 8.26 7.20 -4.07
N GLY A 431 9.50 7.68 -3.97
CA GLY A 431 10.11 8.60 -4.95
C GLY A 431 9.80 10.08 -4.70
N MET A 432 8.74 10.40 -3.95
CA MET A 432 8.46 11.76 -3.47
C MET A 432 9.22 12.05 -2.17
N GLU A 433 9.05 13.28 -1.68
CA GLU A 433 9.64 13.85 -0.47
C GLU A 433 8.83 15.09 -0.05
N TYR A 434 8.79 15.36 1.25
CA TYR A 434 8.02 16.46 1.85
C TYR A 434 8.87 17.14 2.93
N ASP A 435 8.63 18.43 3.16
CA ASP A 435 9.43 19.20 4.11
C ASP A 435 9.13 18.77 5.55
N SER A 436 7.84 18.51 5.84
CA SER A 436 7.36 17.94 7.10
C SER A 436 6.46 16.73 6.87
N VAL A 437 6.63 15.68 7.68
CA VAL A 437 5.89 14.40 7.59
C VAL A 437 5.27 14.03 8.94
N GLU A 438 4.03 13.55 8.95
CA GLU A 438 3.36 12.91 10.09
C GLU A 438 3.08 11.44 9.77
N LEU A 439 3.44 10.51 10.67
CA LEU A 439 3.14 9.08 10.50
C LEU A 439 1.87 8.67 11.27
N VAL A 440 1.03 7.86 10.62
CA VAL A 440 -0.10 7.16 11.26
C VAL A 440 0.43 5.99 12.10
N ASN A 441 -0.25 5.64 13.20
CA ASN A 441 0.06 4.49 14.05
C ASN A 441 -0.38 3.14 13.42
N ASP A 442 -0.07 2.88 12.15
CA ASP A 442 -0.49 1.66 11.44
C ASP A 442 0.66 0.82 10.84
N PHE A 443 1.90 1.14 11.19
CA PHE A 443 3.11 0.41 10.80
C PHE A 443 3.43 -0.77 11.73
N ILE A 444 4.48 -1.52 11.37
CA ILE A 444 5.14 -2.46 12.29
C ILE A 444 5.89 -1.69 13.41
N SER A 445 5.90 -2.26 14.61
CA SER A 445 6.67 -1.78 15.77
C SER A 445 7.52 -2.90 16.35
N GLU A 446 8.57 -2.55 17.09
CA GLU A 446 9.46 -3.51 17.76
C GLU A 446 8.68 -4.47 18.68
N LYS A 447 7.79 -3.92 19.51
CA LYS A 447 6.86 -4.66 20.38
C LYS A 447 5.94 -5.61 19.60
N ARG A 448 5.62 -5.32 18.33
CA ARG A 448 4.83 -6.20 17.46
C ARG A 448 5.70 -7.26 16.79
N LEU A 449 6.95 -6.98 16.46
CA LEU A 449 7.92 -7.99 16.01
C LEU A 449 8.16 -9.03 17.11
N ASP A 450 8.38 -8.61 18.36
CA ASP A 450 8.61 -9.54 19.47
C ASP A 450 7.37 -10.38 19.83
N LYS A 451 6.17 -9.79 19.83
CA LYS A 451 4.91 -10.56 19.97
C LYS A 451 4.74 -11.62 18.87
N LEU A 452 5.25 -11.37 17.66
CA LEU A 452 5.21 -12.34 16.55
C LEU A 452 6.28 -13.45 16.69
N LYS A 453 7.46 -13.16 17.27
CA LYS A 453 8.51 -14.18 17.55
C LYS A 453 8.04 -15.30 18.48
N GLU A 454 7.04 -15.04 19.35
CA GLU A 454 6.50 -16.05 20.27
C GLU A 454 5.94 -17.28 19.51
N ASP A 455 5.38 -17.05 18.31
CA ASP A 455 4.93 -18.11 17.39
C ASP A 455 5.98 -18.34 16.29
N ARG A 456 7.10 -18.98 16.67
CA ARG A 456 8.26 -19.24 15.79
C ARG A 456 7.90 -19.79 14.41
N GLN A 457 6.93 -20.71 14.33
CA GLN A 457 6.57 -21.36 13.07
C GLN A 457 5.91 -20.38 12.09
N ASN A 458 5.01 -19.53 12.57
CA ASN A 458 4.41 -18.48 11.74
C ASN A 458 5.38 -17.30 11.53
N PHE A 459 6.28 -17.04 12.49
CA PHE A 459 7.33 -16.03 12.36
C PHE A 459 8.27 -16.32 11.20
N GLU A 460 8.89 -17.50 11.15
CA GLU A 460 9.83 -17.92 10.10
C GLU A 460 9.19 -17.82 8.70
N LEU A 461 7.93 -18.27 8.56
CA LEU A 461 7.16 -18.17 7.31
C LEU A 461 6.84 -16.72 6.90
N SER A 462 6.96 -15.75 7.81
CA SER A 462 6.62 -14.34 7.59
C SER A 462 7.82 -13.40 7.43
N ILE A 463 9.07 -13.86 7.68
CA ILE A 463 10.30 -13.04 7.62
C ILE A 463 10.38 -12.13 6.38
N PRO A 464 10.10 -12.59 5.13
CA PRO A 464 10.13 -11.71 3.95
C PRO A 464 9.08 -10.59 4.00
N LYS A 465 7.88 -10.86 4.52
CA LYS A 465 6.81 -9.87 4.72
C LYS A 465 7.20 -8.87 5.81
N LEU A 466 7.74 -9.33 6.95
CA LEU A 466 8.19 -8.47 8.05
C LEU A 466 9.36 -7.57 7.65
N ASN A 467 10.29 -8.06 6.83
CA ASN A 467 11.37 -7.25 6.25
C ASN A 467 10.83 -6.14 5.33
N GLU A 468 9.75 -6.39 4.59
CA GLU A 468 9.07 -5.36 3.78
C GLU A 468 8.30 -4.35 4.65
N GLU A 469 7.70 -4.76 5.78
CA GLU A 469 7.09 -3.83 6.75
C GLU A 469 8.12 -2.89 7.38
N ILE A 470 9.32 -3.39 7.73
CA ILE A 470 10.42 -2.54 8.22
C ILE A 470 10.92 -1.60 7.10
N ASN A 471 11.04 -2.08 5.87
CA ASN A 471 11.33 -1.23 4.71
C ASN A 471 10.25 -0.14 4.51
N LEU A 472 8.98 -0.43 4.77
CA LEU A 472 7.89 0.55 4.67
C LEU A 472 8.00 1.65 5.73
N LEU A 473 8.37 1.33 6.97
CA LEU A 473 8.64 2.34 7.99
C LEU A 473 9.89 3.17 7.65
N TYR A 474 10.97 2.54 7.17
CA TYR A 474 12.17 3.23 6.67
C TYR A 474 11.86 4.17 5.49
N VAL A 475 11.07 3.73 4.50
CA VAL A 475 10.63 4.59 3.39
C VAL A 475 9.80 5.76 3.92
N ALA A 476 8.94 5.55 4.92
CA ALA A 476 8.11 6.59 5.51
C ALA A 476 8.93 7.70 6.18
N VAL A 477 9.80 7.37 7.14
CA VAL A 477 10.64 8.38 7.83
C VAL A 477 11.56 9.12 6.86
N THR A 478 12.13 8.41 5.88
CA THR A 478 13.01 9.00 4.85
C THR A 478 12.27 9.81 3.77
N ARG A 479 10.95 10.05 3.90
CA ARG A 479 10.24 11.05 3.08
C ARG A 479 10.42 12.47 3.61
N ALA A 480 10.67 12.64 4.91
CA ALA A 480 10.90 13.95 5.52
C ALA A 480 12.21 14.59 5.05
N LYS A 481 12.25 15.92 5.07
CA LYS A 481 13.48 16.73 4.89
C LYS A 481 13.88 17.44 6.17
N THR A 482 12.91 18.07 6.80
CA THR A 482 13.10 18.95 7.95
C THR A 482 12.46 18.31 9.17
N ASP A 483 11.13 18.15 9.23
CA ASP A 483 10.45 17.68 10.45
C ASP A 483 9.70 16.35 10.27
N LEU A 484 9.74 15.51 11.30
CA LEU A 484 9.09 14.20 11.36
C LEU A 484 8.28 14.06 12.65
N PHE A 485 6.96 14.01 12.53
CA PHE A 485 6.04 13.65 13.61
C PHE A 485 5.81 12.14 13.58
N ILE A 486 6.24 11.42 14.63
CA ILE A 486 6.21 9.96 14.70
C ILE A 486 5.53 9.48 16.00
N PRO A 487 4.56 8.54 15.93
CA PRO A 487 3.98 7.90 17.12
C PRO A 487 5.02 7.24 18.03
N GLU A 488 4.90 7.42 19.34
CA GLU A 488 5.84 6.86 20.34
C GLU A 488 5.91 5.32 20.32
N THR A 489 4.89 4.68 19.76
CA THR A 489 4.77 3.23 19.48
C THR A 489 5.61 2.74 18.31
N LEU A 490 6.09 3.63 17.43
CA LEU A 490 6.87 3.31 16.22
C LEU A 490 8.36 3.68 16.34
N LEU A 491 8.78 4.24 17.47
CA LEU A 491 10.18 4.43 17.80
C LEU A 491 10.80 3.10 18.25
N PRO A 492 12.04 2.78 17.85
CA PRO A 492 12.82 1.72 18.48
C PRO A 492 13.06 2.01 19.97
N ASP A 493 13.10 0.97 20.81
CA ASP A 493 13.38 1.12 22.25
C ASP A 493 14.83 1.62 22.52
N THR A 494 15.69 1.67 21.49
CA THR A 494 17.03 2.29 21.50
C THR A 494 17.02 3.82 21.32
N PHE A 495 15.91 4.41 20.86
CA PHE A 495 15.86 5.82 20.47
C PHE A 495 15.85 6.77 21.68
N ASN A 496 16.98 7.44 21.91
CA ASN A 496 17.22 8.30 23.08
C ASN A 496 17.58 9.76 22.71
N SER A 497 17.20 10.25 21.52
CA SER A 497 17.60 11.60 21.06
C SER A 497 16.55 12.69 21.31
N GLU A 498 16.96 13.77 21.98
CA GLU A 498 16.24 15.06 21.96
C GLU A 498 16.55 15.79 20.64
N SER A 499 15.94 15.33 19.54
CA SER A 499 16.05 16.00 18.25
C SER A 499 15.08 17.20 18.16
N PRO A 500 15.51 18.37 17.66
CA PRO A 500 14.60 19.47 17.32
C PRO A 500 13.71 19.18 16.10
N HIS A 501 13.96 18.08 15.37
CA HIS A 501 13.31 17.71 14.12
C HIS A 501 12.46 16.44 14.20
N ILE A 502 12.60 15.63 15.24
CA ILE A 502 11.79 14.43 15.47
C ILE A 502 10.82 14.71 16.62
N HIS A 503 9.54 14.81 16.30
CA HIS A 503 8.47 15.15 17.23
C HIS A 503 7.70 13.89 17.62
N VAL A 504 7.87 13.45 18.87
CA VAL A 504 7.21 12.26 19.38
C VAL A 504 5.71 12.54 19.62
N VAL A 505 4.86 11.90 18.84
CA VAL A 505 3.39 11.97 18.97
C VAL A 505 2.95 10.93 19.99
N LYS A 506 2.34 11.37 21.08
CA LYS A 506 1.83 10.45 22.11
C LYS A 506 0.60 9.70 21.65
N VAL A 507 0.61 8.38 21.83
CA VAL A 507 -0.51 7.49 21.51
C VAL A 507 -1.29 7.22 22.79
N LYS A 508 -2.62 7.25 22.71
CA LYS A 508 -3.47 6.78 23.80
C LYS A 508 -3.42 5.25 23.78
N ASN A 509 -2.56 4.66 24.62
CA ASN A 509 -2.24 3.22 24.66
C ASN A 509 -3.39 2.29 24.25
N GLU A 510 -3.18 1.49 23.20
CA GLU A 510 -4.16 0.55 22.62
C GLU A 510 -3.90 -0.92 23.02
N ASP A 511 -2.92 -1.19 23.90
CA ASP A 511 -2.52 -2.55 24.30
C ASP A 511 -3.41 -3.15 25.43
N GLU A 512 -4.56 -2.53 25.73
CA GLU A 512 -5.67 -3.13 26.49
C GLU A 512 -7.02 -2.88 25.78
N GLU A 513 -7.59 -3.95 25.22
CA GLU A 513 -8.89 -4.06 24.52
C GLU A 513 -9.11 -3.26 23.20
N LEU A 514 -9.67 -3.96 22.19
CA LEU A 514 -10.44 -3.34 21.11
C LEU A 514 -11.51 -2.39 21.71
N PRO A 515 -11.77 -1.23 21.09
CA PRO A 515 -11.94 0.04 21.77
C PRO A 515 -12.95 0.02 22.93
N LYS A 516 -12.42 0.04 24.16
CA LYS A 516 -13.23 0.15 25.38
C LYS A 516 -12.63 1.14 26.38
N LYS A 517 -13.51 2.02 26.88
CA LYS A 517 -13.40 2.75 28.16
C LYS A 517 -12.08 3.48 28.44
N ASN A 518 -11.97 4.69 27.86
CA ASN A 518 -11.34 5.78 28.62
C ASN A 518 -12.22 6.17 29.82
N THR A 519 -11.95 5.61 30.99
CA THR A 519 -12.41 6.10 32.31
C THR A 519 -11.27 5.96 33.32
N PHE A 520 -11.14 6.92 34.24
CA PHE A 520 -9.98 7.06 35.13
C PHE A 520 -9.78 5.87 36.10
N ALA A 521 -8.60 5.25 36.04
CA ALA A 521 -7.81 4.54 37.07
C ALA A 521 -8.50 3.65 38.15
N GLY A 522 -8.04 2.39 38.33
CA GLY A 522 -8.55 1.55 39.44
C GLY A 522 -8.07 0.10 39.69
N ALA A 523 -6.82 -0.28 39.37
CA ALA A 523 -6.05 -1.45 39.91
C ALA A 523 -6.66 -2.89 40.02
N GLU A 524 -6.04 -3.84 39.28
CA GLU A 524 -5.68 -5.25 39.67
C GLU A 524 -6.78 -6.29 40.09
N LYS A 525 -6.67 -7.63 39.91
CA LYS A 525 -5.52 -8.53 39.57
C LYS A 525 -5.96 -9.91 38.98
N ASN A 526 -5.12 -10.49 38.11
CA ASN A 526 -4.91 -11.93 37.79
C ASN A 526 -5.99 -12.86 37.16
N ARG A 527 -5.79 -13.19 35.86
CA ARG A 527 -5.53 -14.51 35.21
C ARG A 527 -6.29 -15.77 35.73
N ASN A 528 -6.80 -16.69 34.87
CA ASN A 528 -6.10 -17.31 33.75
C ASN A 528 -6.99 -17.99 32.66
N LYS A 529 -6.39 -18.24 31.48
CA LYS A 529 -6.79 -18.98 30.25
C LYS A 529 -7.84 -20.13 30.42
N LYS A 530 -8.70 -20.48 29.44
CA LYS A 530 -8.75 -20.34 27.93
C LYS A 530 -10.23 -20.62 27.47
N GLU A 531 -10.75 -20.53 26.23
CA GLU A 531 -10.30 -20.17 24.86
C GLU A 531 -11.51 -19.75 23.94
N LYS A 532 -11.22 -19.42 22.67
CA LYS A 532 -12.02 -19.28 21.41
C LYS A 532 -13.46 -19.84 21.32
N THR A 533 -14.43 -19.23 20.60
CA THR A 533 -14.55 -17.89 19.96
C THR A 533 -16.06 -17.53 19.89
N TYR A 534 -16.39 -16.24 19.90
CA TYR A 534 -17.69 -15.65 20.25
C TYR A 534 -18.87 -15.93 19.31
N SER A 535 -20.08 -15.95 19.88
CA SER A 535 -21.38 -16.00 19.19
C SER A 535 -22.29 -14.82 19.57
N VAL A 536 -23.38 -14.63 18.83
CA VAL A 536 -24.25 -13.42 18.81
C VAL A 536 -25.01 -13.15 20.12
N GLU A 537 -25.04 -14.08 21.07
CA GLU A 537 -25.93 -13.98 22.24
C GLU A 537 -25.52 -12.93 23.29
N GLN A 538 -24.26 -12.47 23.30
CA GLN A 538 -23.77 -11.49 24.29
C GLN A 538 -24.35 -10.07 24.14
N ILE A 539 -25.10 -9.78 23.08
CA ILE A 539 -25.84 -8.51 22.93
C ILE A 539 -27.07 -8.47 23.87
N ARG A 540 -27.54 -9.62 24.39
CA ARG A 540 -28.80 -9.72 25.15
C ARG A 540 -28.73 -9.37 26.65
N THR A 541 -27.57 -9.01 27.19
CA THR A 541 -27.38 -8.83 28.65
C THR A 541 -27.09 -7.40 29.11
N THR A 542 -26.90 -6.43 28.21
CA THR A 542 -26.53 -5.04 28.58
C THR A 542 -27.67 -4.01 28.54
N HIS A 543 -28.79 -4.28 27.87
CA HIS A 543 -29.93 -3.35 27.79
C HIS A 543 -31.29 -4.07 27.76
N GLU A 544 -31.87 -4.40 28.93
CA GLU A 544 -33.20 -5.02 29.03
C GLU A 544 -34.36 -4.18 28.47
N GLY A 545 -34.15 -2.87 28.23
CA GLY A 545 -35.14 -1.94 27.67
C GLY A 545 -35.12 -1.79 26.15
N ALA A 546 -34.07 -2.22 25.45
CA ALA A 546 -33.76 -1.74 24.09
C ALA A 546 -34.84 -2.03 23.02
N TYR A 547 -35.67 -3.05 23.20
CA TYR A 547 -36.69 -3.48 22.23
C TYR A 547 -38.12 -3.57 22.82
N LYS A 548 -38.35 -3.07 24.04
CA LYS A 548 -39.72 -3.00 24.60
C LYS A 548 -40.52 -1.90 23.89
N PRO A 549 -41.84 -2.04 23.70
CA PRO A 549 -42.72 -0.92 23.34
C PRO A 549 -42.54 0.25 24.33
N TRP A 550 -42.93 1.45 23.92
CA TRP A 550 -43.00 2.63 24.80
C TRP A 550 -44.36 2.65 25.51
N THR A 551 -44.37 2.90 26.82
CA THR A 551 -45.61 3.24 27.56
C THR A 551 -45.91 4.74 27.48
N GLN A 552 -47.11 5.14 27.91
CA GLN A 552 -47.44 6.56 28.07
C GLN A 552 -46.61 7.19 29.19
N ASP A 553 -46.37 6.46 30.28
CA ASP A 553 -45.58 6.96 31.41
C ASP A 553 -44.11 7.25 30.99
N GLU A 554 -43.52 6.41 30.13
CA GLU A 554 -42.19 6.66 29.54
C GLU A 554 -42.17 7.85 28.56
N ASP A 555 -43.27 8.12 27.86
CA ASP A 555 -43.40 9.29 26.99
C ASP A 555 -43.51 10.60 27.80
N ASP A 556 -44.33 10.57 28.86
CA ASP A 556 -44.58 11.71 29.74
C ASP A 556 -43.32 12.04 30.58
N GLU A 557 -42.60 11.03 31.07
CA GLU A 557 -41.32 11.20 31.78
C GLU A 557 -40.22 11.72 30.85
N LEU A 558 -40.12 11.20 29.62
CA LEU A 558 -39.21 11.72 28.59
C LEU A 558 -39.53 13.18 28.23
N ALA A 559 -40.81 13.53 28.11
CA ALA A 559 -41.23 14.91 27.84
C ALA A 559 -40.89 15.86 28.99
N GLY A 560 -41.09 15.42 30.24
CA GLY A 560 -40.67 16.16 31.43
C GLY A 560 -39.17 16.45 31.42
N MET A 561 -38.32 15.42 31.40
CA MET A 561 -36.87 15.59 31.41
C MET A 561 -36.35 16.42 30.21
N PHE A 562 -36.98 16.30 29.04
CA PHE A 562 -36.60 17.11 27.88
C PHE A 562 -36.96 18.60 28.08
N SER A 563 -38.13 18.90 28.64
CA SER A 563 -38.55 20.28 28.95
C SER A 563 -37.70 20.97 30.04
N GLU A 564 -37.12 20.18 30.95
CA GLU A 564 -36.14 20.65 31.94
C GLU A 564 -34.72 20.82 31.38
N GLY A 565 -34.49 20.46 30.11
CA GLY A 565 -33.20 20.60 29.42
C GLY A 565 -32.17 19.53 29.76
N CYS A 566 -32.60 18.37 30.30
CA CYS A 566 -31.68 17.28 30.62
C CYS A 566 -30.93 16.78 29.37
N PRO A 567 -29.61 16.52 29.44
CA PRO A 567 -28.86 15.93 28.35
C PRO A 567 -29.48 14.60 27.89
N ILE A 568 -29.61 14.42 26.57
CA ILE A 568 -30.17 13.19 25.94
C ILE A 568 -29.48 11.90 26.41
N LYS A 569 -28.21 11.98 26.86
CA LYS A 569 -27.51 10.88 27.52
C LYS A 569 -28.20 10.48 28.84
N GLU A 570 -28.50 11.44 29.70
CA GLU A 570 -29.06 11.21 31.03
C GLU A 570 -30.50 10.71 30.93
N ILE A 571 -31.29 11.23 29.98
CA ILE A 571 -32.61 10.69 29.64
C ILE A 571 -32.51 9.22 29.16
N ALA A 572 -31.51 8.88 28.36
CA ALA A 572 -31.29 7.51 27.89
C ALA A 572 -30.86 6.55 29.00
N ASP A 573 -29.91 6.99 29.84
CA ASP A 573 -29.37 6.22 30.96
C ASP A 573 -30.46 6.03 32.06
N HIS A 574 -31.35 7.01 32.27
CA HIS A 574 -32.49 6.94 33.20
C HIS A 574 -33.60 5.99 32.74
N LEU A 575 -34.08 6.14 31.50
CA LEU A 575 -35.14 5.30 30.92
C LEU A 575 -34.64 3.90 30.47
N GLY A 576 -33.36 3.59 30.65
CA GLY A 576 -32.76 2.31 30.25
C GLY A 576 -32.83 2.03 28.73
N ARG A 577 -32.93 3.09 27.92
CA ARG A 577 -33.03 3.03 26.44
C ARG A 577 -31.71 3.47 25.80
N THR A 578 -31.52 3.22 24.51
CA THR A 578 -30.36 3.77 23.78
C THR A 578 -30.58 5.25 23.45
N ARG A 579 -29.51 6.06 23.34
CA ARG A 579 -29.64 7.49 22.96
C ARG A 579 -30.36 7.68 21.63
N GLY A 580 -30.14 6.78 20.66
CA GLY A 580 -30.86 6.77 19.38
C GLY A 580 -32.37 6.54 19.55
N ALA A 581 -32.79 5.70 20.50
CA ALA A 581 -34.20 5.52 20.82
C ALA A 581 -34.83 6.76 21.47
N ILE A 582 -34.09 7.47 22.35
CA ILE A 582 -34.54 8.76 22.91
C ILE A 582 -34.73 9.81 21.82
N VAL A 583 -33.72 10.04 20.96
CA VAL A 583 -33.80 11.01 19.84
C VAL A 583 -34.95 10.66 18.90
N ALA A 584 -35.12 9.38 18.56
CA ALA A 584 -36.22 8.92 17.72
C ALA A 584 -37.60 9.11 18.38
N ARG A 585 -37.69 9.11 19.72
CA ARG A 585 -38.94 9.33 20.44
C ARG A 585 -39.27 10.81 20.63
N ILE A 586 -38.30 11.65 21.01
CA ILE A 586 -38.44 13.12 21.03
C ILE A 586 -39.03 13.61 19.71
N LYS A 587 -38.44 13.18 18.59
CA LYS A 587 -38.88 13.53 17.24
C LYS A 587 -40.26 12.96 16.84
N LYS A 588 -40.69 11.85 17.45
CA LYS A 588 -42.01 11.23 17.20
C LYS A 588 -43.12 11.85 18.04
N LEU A 589 -42.78 12.37 19.23
CA LEU A 589 -43.67 13.12 20.11
C LEU A 589 -43.70 14.63 19.77
N GLU A 590 -42.92 15.04 18.76
CA GLU A 590 -42.79 16.43 18.28
C GLU A 590 -42.37 17.44 19.38
N LEU A 591 -41.66 17.00 20.42
CA LEU A 591 -41.34 17.84 21.59
C LEU A 591 -40.50 19.08 21.23
N GLU A 592 -39.69 19.01 20.18
CA GLU A 592 -38.93 20.13 19.58
C GLU A 592 -39.83 21.26 19.04
N ASN A 593 -41.15 21.04 18.91
CA ASN A 593 -42.14 22.05 18.53
C ASN A 593 -42.84 22.71 19.74
N PHE A 594 -42.61 22.22 20.97
CA PHE A 594 -43.34 22.64 22.18
C PHE A 594 -42.46 23.27 23.28
N TYR A 595 -41.13 23.09 23.22
CA TYR A 595 -40.16 23.54 24.22
C TYR A 595 -38.92 24.17 23.58
#